data_AF-A0A8T5KFP6-F1
#
_entry.id   AF-A0A8T5KFP6-F1
#
_cell.length_a   1.000
_cell.length_b   1.000
_cell.length_c   1.000
_cell.angle_alpha   90.00
_cell.angle_beta   90.00
_cell.angle_gamma   90.00
#
_symmetry.space_group_name_H-M   'P 1'
#
loop_
_entity.id
_entity.type
_entity.pdbx_description
1 polymer ?
#
loop_
_entity_poly.entity_id
_entity_poly.type
_entity_poly.pdbx_seq_one_letter_code
_entity_poly.pdbx_strand_id
1 'polypeptide(L)'
;MPGVDLVLLHAPSVYDFRKLPAMYGPISDVVPSTPVFEMYPLGFVSMVGYLELNGYKARIVNLAVKMLRNPKFDAEKFIKKLDAKVFGFDLHWL
;
A
#
# COMPACT_ATOMS: atom_id res chain seq x y z
N MET A 1 -5.30 23.85 3.22
CA MET A 1 -4.45 23.01 4.10
C MET A 1 -4.65 21.57 3.66
N PRO A 2 -3.57 20.80 3.44
CA PRO A 2 -3.71 19.41 3.04
C PRO A 2 -4.59 18.64 4.04
N GLY A 3 -5.52 17.83 3.53
CA GLY A 3 -6.50 17.14 4.36
C GLY A 3 -5.91 16.12 5.35
N VAL A 4 -4.69 15.65 5.10
CA VAL A 4 -3.99 14.58 5.83
C VAL A 4 -2.52 14.96 6.05
N ASP A 5 -1.94 14.59 7.20
CA ASP A 5 -0.53 14.84 7.52
C ASP A 5 0.38 13.76 6.93
N LEU A 6 -0.01 12.49 7.01
CA LEU A 6 0.75 11.35 6.49
C LEU A 6 -0.12 10.36 5.72
N VAL A 7 0.30 10.01 4.52
CA VAL A 7 -0.22 8.84 3.80
C VAL A 7 0.85 7.76 3.74
N LEU A 8 0.53 6.59 4.29
CA LEU A 8 1.33 5.39 4.17
C LEU A 8 0.82 4.56 2.98
N LEU A 9 1.61 4.50 1.91
CA LEU A 9 1.34 3.76 0.69
C LEU A 9 1.94 2.37 0.79
N HIS A 10 1.07 1.37 0.90
CA HIS A 10 1.45 -0.03 0.85
C HIS A 10 1.41 -0.52 -0.59
N ALA A 11 2.59 -0.76 -1.16
CA ALA A 11 2.77 -1.14 -2.55
C ALA A 11 2.62 -2.66 -2.73
N PRO A 12 2.18 -3.14 -3.92
CA PRO A 12 2.32 -4.56 -4.26
C PRO A 12 3.81 -4.93 -4.42
N SER A 13 4.12 -6.22 -4.31
CA SER A 13 5.46 -6.78 -4.57
C SER A 13 5.99 -6.48 -5.97
N VAL A 14 5.11 -6.52 -6.97
CA VAL A 14 5.39 -6.14 -8.36
C VAL A 14 4.47 -5.00 -8.77
N TYR A 15 5.06 -3.89 -9.20
CA TYR A 15 4.29 -2.74 -9.67
C TYR A 15 3.43 -3.13 -10.87
N ASP A 16 2.12 -2.93 -10.73
CA ASP A 16 1.10 -3.23 -11.74
C ASP A 16 1.21 -4.65 -12.32
N PHE A 17 1.20 -5.66 -11.44
CA PHE A 17 1.13 -7.11 -11.71
C PHE A 17 0.04 -7.56 -12.70
N ARG A 18 -0.85 -6.65 -13.11
CA ARG A 18 -1.90 -6.88 -14.12
C ARG A 18 -1.38 -6.73 -15.55
N LYS A 19 -0.30 -5.97 -15.76
CA LYS A 19 0.26 -5.67 -17.09
C LYS A 19 1.31 -6.65 -17.56
N LEU A 20 2.10 -7.18 -16.63
CA LEU A 20 3.23 -8.07 -16.93
C LEU A 20 3.09 -9.37 -16.13
N PRO A 21 3.16 -10.54 -16.78
CA PRO A 21 3.34 -11.79 -16.07
C PRO A 21 4.67 -11.70 -15.31
N ALA A 22 4.64 -11.81 -13.99
CA ALA A 22 5.84 -11.88 -13.17
C ALA A 22 6.15 -13.35 -12.86
N MET A 23 7.41 -13.74 -13.04
CA MET A 23 7.94 -15.00 -12.49
C MET A 23 8.37 -14.71 -11.06
N TYR A 24 7.58 -15.15 -10.09
CA TYR A 24 7.76 -14.78 -8.68
C TYR A 24 8.87 -15.56 -7.95
N GLY A 25 9.60 -16.43 -8.65
CA GLY A 25 10.63 -17.28 -8.03
C GLY A 25 10.04 -18.26 -7.00
N PRO A 26 10.88 -18.89 -6.17
CA PRO A 26 10.41 -19.69 -5.05
C PRO A 26 9.85 -18.76 -3.97
N ILE A 27 8.53 -18.60 -3.92
CA ILE A 27 7.84 -17.92 -2.83
C ILE A 27 7.49 -18.95 -1.76
N SER A 28 7.67 -18.60 -0.49
CA SER A 28 7.21 -19.45 0.61
C SER A 28 5.68 -19.29 0.76
N ASP A 29 4.92 -20.32 0.39
CA ASP A 29 3.44 -20.36 0.51
C ASP A 29 2.92 -20.41 1.97
N VAL A 30 3.78 -20.16 2.96
CA VAL A 30 3.47 -20.29 4.40
C VAL A 30 2.57 -19.17 4.93
N VAL A 31 2.29 -18.14 4.13
CA VAL A 31 1.33 -17.09 4.46
C VAL A 31 0.25 -17.07 3.39
N PRO A 32 -1.06 -17.05 3.75
CA PRO A 32 -2.17 -17.13 2.80
C PRO A 32 -2.37 -15.79 2.06
N SER A 33 -1.36 -15.37 1.33
CA SER A 33 -1.40 -14.21 0.43
C SER A 33 -1.22 -14.66 -1.00
N THR A 34 -1.82 -13.92 -1.93
CA THR A 34 -1.39 -14.06 -3.32
C THR A 34 0.06 -13.58 -3.46
N PRO A 35 0.77 -13.93 -4.55
CA PRO A 35 2.10 -13.38 -4.85
C PRO A 35 2.18 -11.84 -4.90
N VAL A 36 1.02 -11.16 -4.93
CA VAL A 36 0.88 -9.71 -4.87
C VAL A 36 1.08 -9.16 -3.45
N PHE A 37 0.97 -10.03 -2.45
CA PHE A 37 1.05 -9.76 -1.02
C PHE A 37 0.18 -8.58 -0.57
N GLU A 38 -1.12 -8.73 -0.77
CA GLU A 38 -2.13 -7.71 -0.52
C GLU A 38 -2.56 -7.55 0.95
N MET A 39 -1.87 -8.23 1.87
CA MET A 39 -2.27 -8.33 3.28
C MET A 39 -2.29 -6.97 3.99
N TYR A 40 -2.95 -6.94 5.15
CA TYR A 40 -3.04 -5.74 5.94
C TYR A 40 -1.67 -5.40 6.57
N PRO A 41 -1.06 -4.24 6.27
CA PRO A 41 0.30 -3.92 6.73
C PRO A 41 0.28 -3.58 8.22
N LEU A 42 0.44 -4.59 9.09
CA LEU A 42 0.27 -4.44 10.54
C LEU A 42 1.19 -3.35 11.12
N GLY A 43 2.42 -3.24 10.64
CA GLY A 43 3.34 -2.17 11.05
C GLY A 43 2.78 -0.77 10.75
N PHE A 44 2.13 -0.58 9.60
CA PHE A 44 1.49 0.69 9.26
C PHE A 44 0.31 0.98 10.17
N VAL A 45 -0.45 -0.04 10.57
CA VAL A 45 -1.60 0.10 11.48
C VAL A 45 -1.14 0.61 12.83
N SER A 46 -0.06 0.02 13.37
CA SER A 46 0.54 0.47 14.61
C SER A 46 1.04 1.91 14.51
N MET A 47 1.70 2.28 13.40
CA MET A 47 2.17 3.65 13.17
C MET A 47 1.02 4.66 13.07
N VAL A 48 -0.04 4.35 12.31
CA VAL A 48 -1.22 5.22 12.20
C VAL A 48 -1.88 5.36 13.57
N GLY A 49 -2.10 4.27 14.30
CA GLY A 49 -2.72 4.32 15.63
C GLY A 49 -1.91 5.20 16.60
N TYR A 50 -0.58 5.08 16.60
CA TYR A 50 0.28 5.95 17.41
C TYR A 50 0.18 7.43 16.99
N LEU A 51 0.21 7.72 15.69
CA LEU A 51 0.13 9.09 15.16
C LEU A 51 -1.21 9.76 15.46
N GLU A 52 -2.32 9.03 15.28
CA GLU A 52 -3.66 9.52 15.57
C GLU A 52 -3.84 9.84 17.07
N LEU A 53 -3.32 8.98 17.95
CA LEU A 53 -3.29 9.25 19.39
C LEU A 53 -2.48 10.51 19.78
N ASN A 54 -1.55 10.93 18.93
CA ASN A 54 -0.72 12.11 19.11
C ASN A 54 -1.17 13.31 18.26
N GLY A 55 -2.41 13.30 17.76
CA GLY A 55 -3.05 14.43 17.09
C GLY A 55 -2.73 14.61 15.61
N TYR A 56 -2.06 13.64 14.97
CA TYR A 56 -1.78 13.66 13.54
C TYR A 56 -2.89 12.95 12.74
N LYS A 57 -3.20 13.47 11.55
CA LYS A 57 -4.07 12.79 10.60
C LYS A 57 -3.23 11.87 9.72
N ALA A 58 -3.22 10.57 10.01
CA ALA A 58 -2.52 9.58 9.22
C ALA A 58 -3.51 8.60 8.55
N ARG A 59 -3.15 8.05 7.38
CA ARG A 59 -3.97 7.03 6.72
C ARG A 59 -3.12 6.02 5.96
N ILE A 60 -3.66 4.81 5.81
CA ILE A 60 -3.08 3.75 4.98
C ILE A 60 -3.81 3.71 3.64
N VAL A 61 -3.04 3.56 2.56
CA VAL A 61 -3.52 3.25 1.22
C VAL A 61 -2.83 1.96 0.78
N ASN A 62 -3.59 0.86 0.80
CA ASN A 62 -3.15 -0.40 0.20
C ASN A 62 -3.44 -0.39 -1.31
N LEU A 63 -2.39 -0.19 -2.11
CA LEU A 63 -2.47 -0.12 -3.57
C LEU A 63 -2.72 -1.50 -4.18
N ALA A 64 -2.12 -2.56 -3.61
CA ALA A 64 -2.30 -3.94 -4.03
C ALA A 64 -3.78 -4.34 -4.01
N VAL A 65 -4.46 -4.14 -2.88
CA VAL A 65 -5.90 -4.43 -2.73
C VAL A 65 -6.74 -3.60 -3.70
N LYS A 66 -6.39 -2.33 -3.94
CA LYS A 66 -7.11 -1.49 -4.91
C LYS A 66 -6.97 -2.01 -6.35
N MET A 67 -5.77 -2.46 -6.74
CA MET A 67 -5.52 -3.07 -8.03
C MET A 67 -6.26 -4.41 -8.19
N LEU A 68 -6.30 -5.24 -7.13
CA LEU A 68 -7.02 -6.52 -7.12
C LEU A 68 -8.54 -6.32 -7.23
N ARG A 69 -9.10 -5.38 -6.47
CA ARG A 69 -10.56 -5.13 -6.45
C ARG A 69 -11.08 -4.45 -7.72
N ASN A 70 -10.22 -3.72 -8.45
CA ASN A 70 -10.62 -3.03 -9.66
C ASN A 70 -9.54 -3.18 -10.76
N PRO A 71 -9.77 -4.05 -11.76
CA PRO A 71 -8.84 -4.25 -12.87
C PRO A 71 -8.52 -2.98 -13.66
N LYS A 72 -9.43 -1.98 -13.67
CA LYS A 72 -9.24 -0.68 -14.34
C LYS A 72 -8.69 0.41 -13.42
N PHE A 73 -8.29 0.07 -12.19
CA PHE A 73 -7.73 1.03 -11.25
C PHE A 73 -6.39 1.59 -11.78
N ASP A 74 -6.31 2.91 -11.87
CA ASP A 74 -5.11 3.65 -12.24
C ASP A 74 -4.44 4.18 -10.97
N ALA A 75 -3.35 3.54 -10.58
CA ALA A 75 -2.63 3.87 -9.36
C ALA A 75 -1.98 5.26 -9.44
N GLU A 76 -1.41 5.64 -10.58
CA GLU A 76 -0.75 6.93 -10.75
C GLU A 76 -1.75 8.07 -10.66
N LYS A 77 -2.90 7.93 -11.34
CA LYS A 77 -3.98 8.92 -11.28
C LYS A 77 -4.59 9.00 -9.87
N PHE A 78 -4.64 7.89 -9.14
CA PHE A 78 -5.07 7.88 -7.75
C PHE A 78 -4.07 8.61 -6.85
N ILE A 79 -2.77 8.29 -6.94
CA ILE A 79 -1.71 8.89 -6.12
C ILE A 79 -1.61 10.40 -6.38
N LYS A 80 -1.69 10.84 -7.64
CA LYS A 80 -1.68 12.27 -8.02
C LYS A 80 -2.81 13.10 -7.39
N LYS A 81 -3.91 12.45 -6.98
CA LYS A 81 -5.06 13.10 -6.32
C LYS A 81 -4.95 13.09 -4.80
N LEU A 82 -3.96 12.40 -4.22
CA LEU A 82 -3.77 12.39 -2.79
C LEU A 82 -3.22 13.73 -2.34
N ASP A 83 -3.89 14.31 -1.36
CA ASP A 83 -3.52 15.58 -0.74
C ASP A 83 -2.99 15.30 0.68
N ALA A 84 -1.66 15.26 0.80
CA ALA A 84 -0.96 14.93 2.04
C ALA A 84 0.33 15.74 2.17
N LYS A 85 0.74 16.03 3.41
CA LYS A 85 2.03 16.69 3.68
C LYS A 85 3.22 15.78 3.45
N VAL A 86 3.09 14.51 3.85
CA VAL A 86 4.15 13.50 3.77
C VAL A 86 3.59 12.19 3.23
N PHE A 87 4.41 11.49 2.44
CA PHE A 87 4.16 10.14 1.98
C PHE A 87 5.21 9.18 2.55
N GLY A 88 4.77 8.03 3.05
CA GLY A 88 5.64 6.93 3.47
C GLY A 88 5.36 5.67 2.66
N PHE A 89 6.40 4.87 2.44
CA PHE A 89 6.37 3.63 1.65
C PHE A 89 7.07 2.52 2.44
N ASP A 90 6.54 1.31 2.42
CA ASP A 90 7.15 0.14 3.05
C ASP A 90 7.97 -0.68 2.06
N LEU A 91 9.27 -0.81 2.35
CA LEU A 91 10.21 -1.63 1.58
C LEU A 91 10.38 -3.00 2.25
N HIS A 92 9.30 -3.77 2.30
CA HIS A 92 9.26 -5.04 3.05
C HIS A 92 9.22 -6.29 2.15
N TRP A 93 9.12 -6.09 0.84
CA TRP A 93 9.24 -7.13 -0.18
C TRP A 93 10.71 -7.29 -0.58
N LEU A 94 11.49 -7.94 0.28
CA LEU A 94 12.85 -8.42 -0.04
C LEU A 94 12.80 -9.90 -0.44
#